data_AF-A0A424KJ04-F1
#
_entry.id   AF-A0A424KJ04-F1
#
_cell.length_a   1.000
_cell.length_b   1.000
_cell.length_c   1.000
_cell.angle_alpha   90.00
_cell.angle_beta   90.00
_cell.angle_gamma   90.00
#
_symmetry.space_group_name_H-M   'P 1'
#
loop_
_entity.id
_entity.type
_entity.pdbx_description
1 polymer ?
#
loop_
_entity_poly.entity_id
_entity_poly.type
_entity_poly.pdbx_seq_one_letter_code
_entity_poly.pdbx_strand_id
1 'polypeptide(L)'
;MDDRTKTPQDTLTIDQAAQRFGVSRRTIERLRSNGSLPGVRVGRFLRIRVADVEQALASQNPEQLFRLQLHPKRSMTMISWFRGWEQLAHLTLRKPADRAAAIRWISTILTNFEDLEIEKLGVGDVLECSTDARLTPSLSLLSDTLRGIDPERPMIEILRELLPLIVPNL
;
A
#
# COMPACT_ATOMS: atom_id res chain seq x y z
N MET A 1 26.53 -16.67 -18.92
CA MET A 1 25.10 -16.42 -18.65
C MET A 1 24.63 -17.49 -17.68
N ASP A 2 24.83 -17.27 -16.39
CA ASP A 2 24.30 -18.12 -15.32
C ASP A 2 24.21 -17.24 -14.07
N ASP A 3 22.99 -16.78 -13.74
CA ASP A 3 22.68 -16.03 -12.52
C ASP A 3 21.70 -16.87 -11.71
N ARG A 4 22.23 -17.86 -10.99
CA ARG A 4 21.50 -18.80 -10.13
C ARG A 4 21.64 -18.46 -8.64
N THR A 5 21.93 -17.21 -8.30
CA THR A 5 22.14 -16.79 -6.91
C THR A 5 21.20 -15.68 -6.46
N LYS A 6 19.89 -15.83 -6.72
CA LYS A 6 18.86 -15.11 -5.93
C LYS A 6 18.41 -15.97 -4.75
N THR A 7 18.83 -15.52 -3.59
CA THR A 7 18.68 -16.03 -2.22
C THR A 7 17.33 -16.71 -1.94
N PRO A 8 17.28 -17.83 -1.19
CA PRO A 8 16.04 -18.50 -0.75
C PRO A 8 15.09 -17.69 0.16
N GLN A 9 15.43 -16.43 0.47
CA GLN A 9 14.80 -15.63 1.52
C GLN A 9 13.44 -15.01 1.13
N ASP A 10 13.10 -14.96 -0.15
CA ASP A 10 11.87 -14.27 -0.63
C ASP A 10 10.70 -15.20 -0.94
N THR A 11 10.73 -16.45 -0.44
CA THR A 11 9.64 -17.40 -0.69
C THR A 11 9.00 -17.92 0.59
N LEU A 12 7.67 -17.89 0.61
CA LEU A 12 6.82 -18.31 1.73
C LEU A 12 6.05 -19.57 1.37
N THR A 13 5.77 -20.39 2.37
CA THR A 13 4.66 -21.36 2.28
C THR A 13 3.32 -20.64 2.35
N ILE A 14 2.22 -21.34 2.05
CA ILE A 14 0.86 -20.79 2.15
C ILE A 14 0.59 -20.29 3.58
N ASP A 15 0.98 -21.05 4.60
CA ASP A 15 0.75 -20.66 6.00
C ASP A 15 1.57 -19.44 6.39
N GLN A 16 2.83 -19.37 5.96
CA GLN A 16 3.68 -18.21 6.18
C GLN A 16 3.16 -16.97 5.45
N ALA A 17 2.63 -17.13 4.23
CA ALA A 17 2.00 -16.04 3.49
C ALA A 17 0.72 -15.57 4.21
N ALA A 18 -0.15 -16.49 4.61
CA ALA A 18 -1.37 -16.20 5.37
C ALA A 18 -1.05 -15.41 6.66
N GLN A 19 -0.07 -15.89 7.44
CA GLN A 19 0.36 -15.24 8.67
C GLN A 19 1.00 -13.88 8.43
N ARG A 20 1.93 -13.78 7.46
CA ARG A 20 2.67 -12.53 7.17
C ARG A 20 1.72 -11.43 6.71
N PHE A 21 0.81 -11.76 5.79
CA PHE A 21 -0.11 -10.81 5.18
C PHE A 21 -1.44 -10.67 5.93
N GLY A 22 -1.61 -11.36 7.07
CA GLY A 22 -2.79 -11.24 7.93
C GLY A 22 -4.09 -11.70 7.25
N VAL A 23 -4.01 -12.75 6.42
CA VAL A 23 -5.14 -13.29 5.68
C VAL A 23 -5.40 -14.75 6.00
N SER A 24 -6.61 -15.22 5.74
CA SER A 24 -6.89 -16.65 5.89
C SER A 24 -6.06 -17.47 4.89
N ARG A 25 -5.65 -18.68 5.29
CA ARG A 25 -5.04 -19.67 4.40
C ARG A 25 -5.89 -19.89 3.14
N ARG A 26 -7.22 -19.95 3.32
CA ARG A 26 -8.22 -20.08 2.24
C ARG A 26 -8.12 -18.94 1.22
N THR A 27 -7.80 -17.72 1.65
CA THR A 27 -7.61 -16.57 0.75
C THR A 27 -6.41 -16.80 -0.17
N ILE A 28 -5.26 -17.20 0.38
CA ILE A 28 -4.05 -17.51 -0.40
C ILE A 28 -4.30 -18.69 -1.35
N GLU A 29 -4.99 -19.73 -0.89
CA GLU A 29 -5.35 -20.88 -1.73
C GLU A 29 -6.31 -20.49 -2.86
N ARG A 30 -7.27 -19.60 -2.58
CA ARG A 30 -8.20 -19.06 -3.59
C ARG A 30 -7.44 -18.28 -4.67
N LEU A 31 -6.55 -17.37 -4.27
CA LEU A 31 -5.67 -16.60 -5.17
C LEU A 31 -4.80 -17.50 -6.05
N ARG A 32 -4.43 -18.68 -5.55
CA ARG A 32 -3.71 -19.66 -6.37
C ARG A 32 -4.64 -20.40 -7.31
N SER A 33 -5.79 -20.86 -6.83
CA SER A 33 -6.75 -21.65 -7.61
C SER A 33 -7.33 -20.90 -8.81
N ASN A 34 -7.44 -19.58 -8.71
CA ASN A 34 -7.92 -18.72 -9.80
C ASN A 34 -6.77 -18.16 -10.66
N GLY A 35 -5.54 -18.60 -10.44
CA GLY A 35 -4.37 -18.22 -11.23
C GLY A 35 -3.80 -16.83 -10.91
N SER A 36 -4.34 -16.09 -9.94
CA SER A 36 -3.85 -14.76 -9.56
C SER A 36 -2.54 -14.79 -8.76
N LEU A 37 -2.17 -15.94 -8.19
CA LEU A 37 -0.97 -16.11 -7.37
C LEU A 37 -0.12 -17.29 -7.88
N PRO A 38 0.99 -17.04 -8.58
CA PRO A 38 1.90 -18.08 -9.02
C PRO A 38 2.63 -18.73 -7.84
N GLY A 39 2.87 -20.05 -7.94
CA GLY A 39 3.61 -20.81 -6.94
C GLY A 39 4.57 -21.79 -7.59
N VAL A 40 5.76 -21.93 -7.01
CA VAL A 40 6.80 -22.86 -7.45
C VAL A 40 6.88 -24.01 -6.46
N ARG A 41 6.88 -25.26 -6.95
CA ARG A 41 7.16 -26.43 -6.09
C ARG A 41 8.67 -26.56 -5.88
N VAL A 42 9.09 -26.56 -4.61
CA VAL A 42 10.48 -26.81 -4.21
C VAL A 42 10.48 -28.02 -3.29
N GLY A 43 10.89 -29.17 -3.84
CA GLY A 43 10.75 -30.47 -3.16
C GLY A 43 9.28 -30.78 -2.85
N ARG A 44 8.98 -31.11 -1.59
CA ARG A 44 7.62 -31.42 -1.12
C ARG A 44 6.75 -30.19 -0.81
N PHE A 45 7.33 -28.99 -0.82
CA PHE A 45 6.64 -27.78 -0.38
C PHE A 45 6.32 -26.85 -1.56
N LEU A 46 5.12 -26.26 -1.52
CA LEU A 46 4.79 -25.13 -2.39
C LEU A 46 5.40 -23.86 -1.79
N ARG A 47 6.10 -23.10 -2.63
CA ARG A 47 6.73 -21.83 -2.31
C ARG A 47 6.13 -20.74 -3.19
N ILE A 48 5.81 -19.61 -2.57
CA ILE A 48 5.18 -18.46 -3.21
C ILE A 48 6.07 -17.26 -2.94
N ARG A 49 6.35 -16.43 -3.94
CA ARG A 49 7.17 -15.24 -3.73
C ARG A 49 6.38 -14.19 -2.97
N VAL A 50 7.05 -13.47 -2.06
CA VAL A 50 6.43 -12.39 -1.27
C VAL A 50 5.77 -11.35 -2.18
N ALA A 51 6.47 -10.90 -3.21
CA ALA A 51 5.98 -9.90 -4.17
C ALA A 51 4.71 -10.36 -4.91
N ASP A 52 4.62 -11.64 -5.26
CA ASP A 52 3.46 -12.19 -5.96
C ASP A 52 2.23 -12.23 -5.03
N VAL A 53 2.42 -12.54 -3.73
CA VAL A 53 1.32 -12.51 -2.73
C VAL A 53 0.79 -11.10 -2.55
N GLU A 54 1.70 -10.13 -2.44
CA GLU A 54 1.38 -8.72 -2.31
C GLU A 54 0.55 -8.23 -3.51
N GLN A 55 1.01 -8.53 -4.73
CA GLN A 55 0.30 -8.18 -5.97
C GLN A 55 -1.06 -8.88 -6.08
N ALA A 56 -1.14 -10.17 -5.73
CA ALA A 56 -2.37 -10.95 -5.81
C ALA A 56 -3.42 -10.50 -4.77
N LEU A 57 -2.99 -10.10 -3.58
CA LEU A 57 -3.89 -9.54 -2.57
C LEU A 57 -4.40 -8.16 -2.97
N ALA A 58 -3.50 -7.30 -3.47
CA ALA A 58 -3.86 -5.98 -3.95
C ALA A 58 -4.92 -6.04 -5.05
N SER A 59 -4.81 -7.01 -5.97
CA SER A 59 -5.75 -7.16 -7.08
C SER A 59 -7.13 -7.72 -6.71
N GLN A 60 -7.38 -8.11 -5.45
CA GLN A 60 -8.63 -8.79 -5.07
C GLN A 60 -9.53 -8.06 -4.07
N ASN A 61 -9.04 -7.13 -3.26
CA ASN A 61 -9.91 -6.30 -2.44
C ASN A 61 -9.24 -4.98 -1.98
N PRO A 62 -9.57 -3.84 -2.59
CA PRO A 62 -9.11 -2.52 -2.15
C PRO A 62 -9.46 -2.21 -0.68
N GLU A 63 -10.62 -2.66 -0.17
CA GLU A 63 -11.03 -2.43 1.23
C GLU A 63 -10.04 -3.04 2.22
N GLN A 64 -9.48 -4.20 1.88
CA GLN A 64 -8.49 -4.84 2.74
C GLN A 64 -7.18 -4.05 2.77
N LEU A 65 -6.74 -3.52 1.63
CA LEU A 65 -5.58 -2.64 1.58
C LEU A 65 -5.82 -1.36 2.39
N PHE A 66 -6.99 -0.74 2.25
CA PHE A 66 -7.37 0.40 3.09
C PHE A 66 -7.28 0.07 4.59
N ARG A 67 -7.81 -1.07 5.05
CA ARG A 67 -7.69 -1.47 6.47
C ARG A 67 -6.24 -1.60 6.93
N LEU A 68 -5.36 -2.17 6.10
CA LEU A 68 -3.93 -2.26 6.40
C LEU A 68 -3.27 -0.88 6.47
N GLN A 69 -3.69 0.05 5.62
CA GLN A 69 -3.18 1.42 5.63
C GLN A 69 -3.66 2.23 6.82
N LEU A 70 -4.90 2.01 7.28
CA LEU A 70 -5.46 2.66 8.47
C LEU A 70 -4.87 2.12 9.77
N HIS A 71 -4.46 0.86 9.79
CA HIS A 71 -3.90 0.21 10.97
C HIS A 71 -2.51 -0.39 10.66
N PRO A 72 -1.51 0.46 10.36
CA PRO A 72 -0.16 -0.01 10.12
C PRO A 72 0.36 -0.73 11.36
N LYS A 73 1.06 -1.85 11.16
CA LYS A 73 1.73 -2.56 12.25
C LYS A 73 2.91 -1.72 12.73
N ARG A 74 3.25 -1.78 14.02
CA ARG A 74 4.43 -1.07 14.58
C ARG A 74 5.75 -1.35 13.87
N SER A 75 5.88 -2.50 13.20
CA SER A 75 7.09 -2.87 12.44
C SER A 75 7.05 -2.41 10.98
N MET A 76 6.00 -1.71 10.55
CA MET A 76 5.83 -1.25 9.18
C MET A 76 6.68 0.01 8.97
N THR A 77 7.50 -0.01 7.92
CA THR A 77 8.29 1.16 7.53
C THR A 77 7.46 2.12 6.68
N MET A 78 7.90 3.39 6.62
CA MET A 78 7.29 4.43 5.77
C MET A 78 7.21 3.99 4.30
N ILE A 79 8.29 3.40 3.77
CA ILE A 79 8.34 2.84 2.40
C ILE A 79 7.25 1.78 2.21
N SER A 80 7.12 0.84 3.15
CA SER A 80 6.12 -0.23 3.04
C SER A 80 4.70 0.29 3.13
N TRP A 81 4.47 1.34 3.91
CA TRP A 81 3.17 1.99 4.03
C TRP A 81 2.82 2.74 2.74
N PHE A 82 3.73 3.57 2.21
CA PHE A 82 3.50 4.28 0.94
C PHE A 82 3.32 3.38 -0.26
N ARG A 83 4.00 2.22 -0.33
CA ARG A 83 3.71 1.22 -1.36
C ARG A 83 2.25 0.75 -1.36
N GLY A 84 1.62 0.65 -0.18
CA GLY A 84 0.21 0.33 -0.08
C GLY A 84 -0.69 1.44 -0.64
N TRP A 85 -0.35 2.70 -0.41
CA TRP A 85 -1.03 3.85 -1.02
C TRP A 85 -0.85 3.92 -2.53
N GLU A 86 0.34 3.63 -3.06
CA GLU A 86 0.57 3.52 -4.51
C GLU A 86 -0.32 2.42 -5.12
N GLN A 87 -0.39 1.24 -4.48
CA GLN A 87 -1.28 0.16 -4.90
C GLN A 87 -2.75 0.60 -4.90
N LEU A 88 -3.22 1.27 -3.85
CA LEU A 88 -4.58 1.82 -3.79
C LEU A 88 -4.84 2.83 -4.90
N ALA A 89 -3.89 3.71 -5.23
CA ALA A 89 -4.01 4.63 -6.35
C ALA A 89 -4.16 3.88 -7.69
N HIS A 90 -3.40 2.79 -7.89
CA HIS A 90 -3.56 1.93 -9.07
C HIS A 90 -4.93 1.27 -9.17
N LEU A 91 -5.52 0.87 -8.05
CA LEU A 91 -6.78 0.13 -8.00
C LEU A 91 -8.02 1.04 -8.04
N THR A 92 -7.94 2.24 -7.45
CA THR A 92 -9.11 3.10 -7.24
C THR A 92 -9.18 4.27 -8.24
N LEU A 93 -8.04 4.79 -8.71
CA LEU A 93 -8.00 5.91 -9.65
C LEU A 93 -8.08 5.44 -11.10
N ARG A 94 -9.27 5.59 -11.69
CA ARG A 94 -9.56 5.19 -13.08
C ARG A 94 -8.80 6.03 -14.11
N LYS A 95 -8.71 7.36 -13.90
CA LYS A 95 -8.07 8.28 -14.85
C LYS A 95 -6.54 8.13 -14.78
N PRO A 96 -5.85 7.86 -15.91
CA PRO A 96 -4.39 7.73 -15.91
C PRO A 96 -3.64 8.95 -15.40
N ALA A 97 -4.15 10.16 -15.70
CA ALA A 97 -3.56 11.40 -15.24
C ALA A 97 -3.63 11.55 -13.71
N ASP A 98 -4.79 11.27 -13.11
CA ASP A 98 -4.99 11.32 -11.66
C ASP A 98 -4.09 10.30 -10.96
N ARG A 99 -4.00 9.08 -11.49
CA ARG A 99 -3.11 8.06 -10.96
C ARG A 99 -1.64 8.47 -11.03
N ALA A 100 -1.17 9.00 -12.16
CA ALA A 100 0.21 9.45 -12.30
C ALA A 100 0.52 10.62 -11.35
N ALA A 101 -0.42 11.53 -11.14
CA ALA A 101 -0.26 12.62 -10.19
C ALA A 101 -0.23 12.14 -8.74
N ALA A 102 -1.11 11.19 -8.35
CA ALA A 102 -1.10 10.59 -7.04
C ALA A 102 0.20 9.85 -6.74
N ILE A 103 0.69 9.02 -7.68
CA ILE A 103 1.96 8.30 -7.51
C ILE A 103 3.12 9.28 -7.35
N ARG A 104 3.20 10.34 -8.18
CA ARG A 104 4.23 11.37 -8.00
C ARG A 104 4.17 12.01 -6.63
N TRP A 105 2.98 12.40 -6.17
CA TRP A 105 2.83 13.01 -4.84
C TRP A 105 3.29 12.07 -3.73
N ILE A 106 2.86 10.80 -3.78
CA ILE A 106 3.30 9.76 -2.85
C ILE A 106 4.82 9.60 -2.86
N SER A 107 5.43 9.51 -4.04
CA SER A 107 6.89 9.37 -4.17
C SER A 107 7.65 10.60 -3.64
N THR A 108 7.13 11.82 -3.82
CA THR A 108 7.70 13.04 -3.24
C THR A 108 7.67 13.00 -1.71
N ILE A 109 6.54 12.62 -1.11
CA ILE A 109 6.44 12.49 0.35
C ILE A 109 7.42 11.43 0.85
N LEU A 110 7.45 10.26 0.22
CA LEU A 110 8.35 9.19 0.63
C LEU A 110 9.82 9.62 0.55
N THR A 111 10.21 10.39 -0.47
CA THR A 111 11.59 10.87 -0.63
C THR A 111 11.99 11.85 0.47
N ASN A 112 11.05 12.70 0.92
CA ASN A 112 11.31 13.72 1.93
C ASN A 112 11.27 13.18 3.36
N PHE A 113 10.53 12.09 3.60
CA PHE A 113 10.22 11.59 4.95
C PHE A 113 10.45 10.08 5.12
N GLU A 114 11.34 9.48 4.34
CA GLU A 114 11.61 8.02 4.34
C GLU A 114 11.92 7.46 5.74
N ASP A 115 12.72 8.20 6.52
CA ASP A 115 13.19 7.82 7.85
C ASP A 115 12.24 8.20 9.00
N LEU A 116 11.13 8.88 8.67
CA LEU A 116 10.15 9.30 9.68
C LEU A 116 9.27 8.11 10.09
N GLU A 117 8.81 8.10 11.34
CA GLU A 117 7.77 7.17 11.79
C GLU A 117 6.41 7.59 11.21
N ILE A 118 5.55 6.62 10.87
CA ILE A 118 4.24 6.89 10.23
C ILE A 118 3.38 7.81 11.09
N GLU A 119 3.42 7.62 12.41
CA GLU A 119 2.67 8.42 13.38
C GLU A 119 3.16 9.86 13.51
N LYS A 120 4.36 10.17 13.01
CA LYS A 120 4.94 11.51 13.05
C LYS A 120 4.75 12.30 11.76
N LEU A 121 4.30 11.66 10.68
CA LEU A 121 4.02 12.35 9.43
C LEU A 121 2.78 13.24 9.62
N GLY A 122 2.99 14.55 9.62
CA GLY A 122 1.94 15.55 9.78
C GLY A 122 1.16 15.81 8.49
N VAL A 123 -0.01 16.44 8.63
CA VAL A 123 -0.77 16.94 7.48
C VAL A 123 0.03 18.02 6.73
N GLY A 124 0.77 18.86 7.44
CA GLY A 124 1.63 19.90 6.86
C GLY A 124 2.67 19.30 5.91
N ASP A 125 3.40 18.27 6.36
CA ASP A 125 4.40 17.55 5.58
C ASP A 125 3.84 17.02 4.23
N VAL A 126 2.64 16.43 4.30
CA VAL A 126 1.94 15.90 3.13
C VAL A 126 1.53 17.02 2.17
N LEU A 127 1.02 18.14 2.70
CA LEU A 127 0.59 19.30 1.92
C LEU A 127 1.75 20.02 1.25
N GLU A 128 2.90 20.16 1.91
CA GLU A 128 4.09 20.76 1.31
C GLU A 128 4.50 20.03 0.03
N CYS A 129 4.49 18.69 0.08
CA CYS A 129 4.79 17.84 -1.07
C CYS A 129 3.76 17.92 -2.20
N SER A 130 2.57 18.48 -1.95
CA SER A 130 1.52 18.61 -2.96
C SER A 130 1.81 19.69 -4.00
N THR A 131 2.62 20.68 -3.63
CA THR A 131 3.00 21.82 -4.49
C THR A 131 3.82 21.36 -5.69
N ASP A 132 4.72 20.40 -5.49
CA ASP A 132 5.62 19.89 -6.52
C ASP A 132 5.00 18.79 -7.40
N ALA A 133 3.90 18.16 -6.94
CA ALA A 133 3.35 16.96 -7.56
C ALA A 133 2.59 17.20 -8.88
N ARG A 134 2.32 18.47 -9.24
CA ARG A 134 1.43 18.87 -10.35
C ARG A 134 0.10 18.14 -10.27
N LEU A 135 -0.66 18.41 -9.20
CA LEU A 135 -1.94 17.77 -8.96
C LEU A 135 -2.95 18.07 -10.07
N THR A 136 -3.78 17.08 -10.38
CA THR A 136 -4.96 17.28 -11.21
C THR A 136 -6.08 17.92 -10.39
N PRO A 137 -7.12 18.51 -11.02
CA PRO A 137 -8.21 19.15 -10.27
C PRO A 137 -8.87 18.24 -9.21
N SER A 138 -8.99 16.94 -9.51
CA SER A 138 -9.53 15.95 -8.57
C SER A 138 -8.68 15.84 -7.29
N LEU A 139 -7.34 15.83 -7.43
CA LEU A 139 -6.42 15.71 -6.30
C LEU A 139 -6.18 17.06 -5.61
N SER A 140 -6.28 18.17 -6.35
CA SER A 140 -6.27 19.51 -5.75
C SER A 140 -7.41 19.66 -4.75
N LEU A 141 -8.62 19.17 -5.04
CA LEU A 141 -9.72 19.20 -4.09
C LEU A 141 -9.41 18.45 -2.79
N LEU A 142 -8.71 17.30 -2.88
CA LEU A 142 -8.26 16.56 -1.70
C LEU A 142 -7.23 17.37 -0.90
N SER A 143 -6.21 17.94 -1.57
CA SER A 143 -5.23 18.83 -0.94
C SER A 143 -5.91 20.02 -0.25
N ASP A 144 -6.85 20.68 -0.92
CA ASP A 144 -7.58 21.82 -0.37
C ASP A 144 -8.43 21.45 0.84
N THR A 145 -9.00 20.23 0.87
CA THR A 145 -9.73 19.72 2.04
C THR A 145 -8.79 19.55 3.25
N LEU A 146 -7.56 19.11 3.01
CA LEU A 146 -6.55 18.94 4.06
C LEU A 146 -6.00 20.27 4.58
N ARG A 147 -6.00 21.35 3.77
CA ARG A 147 -5.50 22.68 4.18
C ARG A 147 -6.24 23.29 5.37
N GLY A 148 -7.47 22.86 5.64
CA GLY A 148 -8.25 23.31 6.80
C GLY A 148 -7.95 22.57 8.10
N ILE A 149 -7.07 21.56 8.06
CA ILE A 149 -6.70 20.73 9.20
C ILE A 149 -5.40 21.25 9.81
N ASP A 150 -5.26 21.14 11.14
CA ASP A 150 -4.02 21.47 11.86
C ASP A 150 -2.81 20.75 11.22
N PRO A 151 -1.77 21.49 10.76
CA PRO A 151 -0.63 20.90 10.05
C PRO A 151 0.18 19.92 10.90
N GLU A 152 0.21 20.09 12.22
CA GLU A 152 0.94 19.20 13.14
C GLU A 152 0.18 17.91 13.45
N ARG A 153 -1.09 17.82 13.02
CA ARG A 153 -1.91 16.64 13.27
C ARG A 153 -1.39 15.45 12.46
N PRO A 154 -1.23 14.26 13.07
CA PRO A 154 -0.75 13.09 12.33
C PRO A 154 -1.68 12.71 11.18
N MET A 155 -1.12 12.54 9.98
CA MET A 155 -1.89 12.19 8.78
C MET A 155 -2.64 10.87 8.95
N ILE A 156 -2.06 9.90 9.66
CA ILE A 156 -2.71 8.61 9.92
C ILE A 156 -4.01 8.74 10.73
N GLU A 157 -4.12 9.74 11.61
CA GLU A 157 -5.36 10.02 12.34
C GLU A 157 -6.42 10.57 11.41
N ILE A 158 -6.05 11.52 10.55
CA ILE A 158 -6.94 12.10 9.54
C ILE A 158 -7.47 11.01 8.61
N LEU A 159 -6.61 10.11 8.16
CA LEU A 159 -7.01 9.00 7.30
C LEU A 159 -8.01 8.08 7.99
N ARG A 160 -7.83 7.77 9.29
CA ARG A 160 -8.77 6.96 10.08
C ARG A 160 -10.13 7.63 10.25
N GLU A 161 -10.20 8.95 10.27
CA GLU A 161 -11.45 9.71 10.36
C GLU A 161 -12.14 9.84 9.00
N LEU A 162 -11.39 10.17 7.95
CA LEU A 162 -11.95 10.48 6.63
C LEU A 162 -12.30 9.24 5.82
N LEU A 163 -11.46 8.21 5.82
CA LEU A 163 -11.66 7.08 4.90
C LEU A 163 -12.94 6.27 5.18
N PRO A 164 -13.37 6.02 6.42
CA PRO A 164 -14.65 5.37 6.68
C PRO A 164 -15.87 6.14 6.13
N LEU A 165 -15.77 7.46 5.96
CA LEU A 165 -16.83 8.28 5.35
C LEU A 165 -16.93 8.06 3.84
N ILE A 166 -15.81 7.73 3.19
CA ILE A 166 -15.70 7.56 1.73
C ILE A 166 -15.88 6.08 1.35
N VAL A 167 -15.43 5.17 2.21
CA VAL A 167 -15.48 3.72 2.02
C VAL A 167 -16.21 3.11 3.22
N PRO A 168 -17.55 2.93 3.14
CA PRO A 168 -18.41 2.63 4.30
C PRO A 168 -18.14 1.31 5.04
N ASN A 169 -17.34 0.41 4.47
CA ASN A 169 -17.07 -0.92 5.01
C ASN A 169 -15.69 -1.04 5.70
N LEU A 170 -15.02 0.09 5.97
CA LEU A 170 -13.70 0.14 6.61
C LEU A 170 -13.76 0.09 8.12
#